data_AF-A0A641MFF7-F1
#
_entry.id   AF-A0A641MFF7-F1
#
_cell.length_a   1.000
_cell.length_b   1.000
_cell.length_c   1.000
_cell.angle_alpha   90.00
_cell.angle_beta   90.00
_cell.angle_gamma   90.00
#
_symmetry.space_group_name_H-M   'P 1'
#
loop_
_entity.id
_entity.type
_entity.pdbx_description
1 polymer ?
#
loop_
_entity_poly.entity_id
_entity_poly.type
_entity_poly.pdbx_seq_one_letter_code
_entity_poly.pdbx_strand_id
1 'polypeptide(L)'
;IETSKATPIMDKEGECIACINQYGKGKVFWIPSPIALGARESKDFSELSKLTVSLLPNKILNDNPHFDKHYKDVMMKSFKSNGTVYSLIINKSASVQTVDIVGGKGKAFILFANKNAHSTANKLTISPEETVIIKWKNN
;
A
#
# COMPACT_ATOMS: atom_id res chain seq x y z
N ILE A 1 -16.63 12.68 35.13
CA ILE A 1 -16.29 11.92 33.91
C ILE A 1 -15.40 12.84 33.08
N GLU A 2 -14.13 12.52 32.90
CA GLU A 2 -13.25 13.32 32.02
C GLU A 2 -13.81 13.26 30.61
N THR A 3 -13.96 14.42 29.96
CA THR A 3 -14.31 14.51 28.55
C THR A 3 -13.20 13.90 27.69
N SER A 4 -13.57 13.19 26.61
CA SER A 4 -12.60 12.62 25.68
C SER A 4 -11.66 13.69 25.12
N LYS A 5 -10.35 13.40 25.07
CA LYS A 5 -9.33 14.27 24.46
C LYS A 5 -9.21 14.06 22.94
N ALA A 6 -9.92 13.08 22.39
CA ALA A 6 -9.86 12.72 20.99
C ALA A 6 -10.75 13.62 20.12
N THR A 7 -10.32 13.89 18.89
CA THR A 7 -11.15 14.54 17.86
C THR A 7 -12.17 13.51 17.33
N PRO A 8 -13.49 13.76 17.47
CA PRO A 8 -14.51 12.83 17.00
C PRO A 8 -14.68 12.91 15.48
N ILE A 9 -15.08 11.80 14.87
CA ILE A 9 -15.47 11.70 13.46
C ILE A 9 -16.94 11.29 13.44
N MET A 10 -17.76 12.18 12.93
CA MET A 10 -19.21 12.00 12.85
C MET A 10 -19.61 11.37 11.52
N ASP A 11 -20.66 10.56 11.53
CA ASP A 11 -21.32 10.11 10.31
C ASP A 11 -22.39 11.12 9.82
N LYS A 12 -23.19 10.72 8.84
CA LYS A 12 -24.27 11.56 8.27
C LYS A 12 -25.49 11.68 9.19
N GLU A 13 -25.65 10.76 10.12
CA GLU A 13 -26.76 10.72 11.08
C GLU A 13 -26.42 11.54 12.34
N GLY A 14 -25.16 11.99 12.45
CA GLY A 14 -24.67 12.76 13.59
C GLY A 14 -24.18 11.88 14.73
N GLU A 15 -23.92 10.59 14.48
CA GLU A 15 -23.34 9.67 15.44
C GLU A 15 -21.81 9.68 15.35
N CYS A 16 -21.13 9.55 16.50
CA CYS A 16 -19.67 9.49 16.54
C CYS A 16 -19.19 8.06 16.26
N ILE A 17 -18.68 7.83 15.05
CA ILE A 17 -18.31 6.49 14.58
C ILE A 17 -16.81 6.19 14.67
N ALA A 18 -15.97 7.20 14.86
CA ALA A 18 -14.52 7.04 15.01
C ALA A 18 -13.90 8.24 15.74
N CYS A 19 -12.63 8.13 16.11
CA CYS A 19 -11.89 9.26 16.66
C CYS A 19 -10.39 9.21 16.32
N ILE A 20 -9.75 10.37 16.38
CA ILE A 20 -8.29 10.50 16.34
C ILE A 20 -7.83 11.13 17.66
N ASN A 21 -6.97 10.42 18.39
CA ASN A 21 -6.37 10.94 19.62
C ASN A 21 -4.87 11.18 19.43
N GLN A 22 -4.40 12.37 19.80
CA GLN A 22 -2.97 12.65 19.91
C GLN A 22 -2.51 12.27 21.32
N TYR A 23 -1.56 11.36 21.43
CA TYR A 23 -1.08 10.88 22.73
C TYR A 23 0.45 10.81 22.74
N GLY A 24 1.07 11.71 23.52
CA GLY A 24 2.52 11.92 23.47
C GLY A 24 2.97 12.38 22.09
N LYS A 25 3.91 11.65 21.48
CA LYS A 25 4.39 11.90 20.11
C LYS A 25 3.66 11.08 19.03
N GLY A 26 2.70 10.25 19.43
CA GLY A 26 1.96 9.35 18.55
C GLY A 26 0.52 9.78 18.35
N LYS A 27 -0.16 9.07 17.46
CA LYS A 27 -1.60 9.21 17.21
C LYS A 27 -2.29 7.85 17.25
N VAL A 28 -3.54 7.83 17.70
CA VAL A 28 -4.43 6.68 17.64
C VAL A 28 -5.58 7.05 16.71
N PHE A 29 -5.87 6.21 15.72
CA PHE A 29 -7.12 6.22 14.97
C PHE A 29 -7.94 5.02 15.46
N TRP A 30 -9.13 5.27 16.00
CA TRP A 30 -10.01 4.23 16.51
C TRP A 30 -11.37 4.31 15.82
N ILE A 31 -11.79 3.19 15.24
CA ILE A 31 -13.12 2.96 14.68
C ILE A 31 -13.60 1.60 15.21
N PRO A 32 -14.60 1.57 16.12
CA PRO A 32 -15.05 0.32 16.75
C PRO A 32 -15.84 -0.58 15.79
N SER A 33 -16.35 -0.04 14.69
CA SER A 33 -16.98 -0.83 13.63
C SER A 33 -15.95 -1.69 12.89
N PRO A 34 -16.27 -2.95 12.53
CA PRO A 34 -15.32 -3.90 11.96
C PRO A 34 -15.05 -3.64 10.46
N ILE A 35 -14.46 -2.50 10.11
CA ILE A 35 -14.24 -2.07 8.72
C ILE A 35 -13.34 -3.02 7.91
N ALA A 36 -12.45 -3.77 8.57
CA ALA A 36 -11.63 -4.79 7.92
C ALA A 36 -12.47 -6.01 7.51
N LEU A 37 -13.44 -6.42 8.33
CA LEU A 37 -14.43 -7.42 7.93
C LEU A 37 -15.34 -6.86 6.84
N GLY A 38 -15.72 -5.58 6.92
CA GLY A 38 -16.46 -4.90 5.86
C GLY A 38 -15.78 -5.02 4.48
N ALA A 39 -14.47 -4.75 4.42
CA ALA A 39 -13.67 -4.91 3.20
C ALA A 39 -13.60 -6.37 2.70
N ARG A 40 -13.51 -7.33 3.62
CA ARG A 40 -13.50 -8.76 3.28
C ARG A 40 -14.85 -9.20 2.71
N GLU A 41 -15.94 -8.86 3.37
CA GLU A 41 -17.29 -9.25 2.97
C GLU A 41 -17.72 -8.58 1.67
N SER A 42 -17.35 -7.32 1.44
CA SER A 42 -17.56 -6.63 0.16
C SER A 42 -16.65 -7.13 -0.97
N LYS A 43 -15.62 -7.92 -0.64
CA LYS A 43 -14.54 -8.35 -1.55
C LYS A 43 -13.83 -7.16 -2.21
N ASP A 44 -13.74 -6.04 -1.48
CA ASP A 44 -13.11 -4.81 -1.91
C ASP A 44 -12.29 -4.17 -0.78
N PHE A 45 -10.97 -4.19 -0.94
CA PHE A 45 -10.00 -3.64 0.01
C PHE A 45 -9.55 -2.21 -0.34
N SER A 46 -10.11 -1.60 -1.39
CA SER A 46 -9.63 -0.32 -1.91
C SER A 46 -9.79 0.84 -0.92
N GLU A 47 -10.96 0.99 -0.29
CA GLU A 47 -11.20 2.06 0.68
C GLU A 47 -10.39 1.87 1.97
N LEU A 48 -10.24 0.63 2.42
CA LEU A 48 -9.38 0.31 3.56
C LEU A 48 -7.90 0.62 3.26
N SER A 49 -7.45 0.35 2.03
CA SER A 49 -6.11 0.71 1.56
C SER A 49 -5.91 2.23 1.59
N LYS A 50 -6.85 3.02 1.04
CA LYS A 50 -6.79 4.49 1.04
C LYS A 50 -6.78 5.06 2.46
N LEU A 51 -7.69 4.60 3.32
CA LEU A 51 -7.75 5.02 4.72
C LEU A 51 -6.44 4.69 5.45
N THR A 52 -5.89 3.49 5.25
CA THR A 52 -4.64 3.09 5.90
C THR A 52 -3.49 3.98 5.43
N VAL A 53 -3.37 4.23 4.11
CA VAL A 53 -2.32 5.09 3.54
C VAL A 53 -2.38 6.51 4.11
N SER A 54 -3.57 7.10 4.29
CA SER A 54 -3.72 8.44 4.87
C SER A 54 -3.30 8.51 6.34
N LEU A 55 -3.29 7.37 7.04
CA LEU A 55 -2.87 7.28 8.44
C LEU A 55 -1.37 7.03 8.61
N LEU A 56 -0.66 6.55 7.58
CA LEU A 56 0.77 6.25 7.66
C LEU A 56 1.63 7.52 7.78
N PRO A 57 2.77 7.45 8.51
CA PRO A 57 3.78 8.50 8.46
C PRO A 57 4.40 8.64 7.05
N ASN A 58 4.59 9.88 6.59
CA ASN A 58 5.18 10.18 5.27
C ASN A 58 6.51 9.45 5.02
N LYS A 59 7.34 9.27 6.06
CA LYS A 59 8.63 8.55 5.94
C LYS A 59 8.46 7.12 5.42
N ILE A 60 7.37 6.44 5.77
CA ILE A 60 7.10 5.08 5.28
C ILE A 60 6.85 5.10 3.77
N LEU A 61 6.01 6.02 3.30
CA LEU A 61 5.68 6.16 1.88
C LEU A 61 6.89 6.64 1.05
N ASN A 62 7.68 7.56 1.61
CA ASN A 62 8.85 8.09 0.91
C ASN A 62 9.99 7.07 0.77
N ASP A 63 10.25 6.26 1.80
CA ASP A 63 11.45 5.42 1.85
C ASP A 63 11.23 3.99 1.29
N ASN A 64 9.98 3.54 1.15
CA ASN A 64 9.67 2.17 0.73
C ASN A 64 9.01 2.16 -0.65
N PRO A 65 9.44 1.28 -1.57
CA PRO A 65 8.71 1.04 -2.80
C PRO A 65 7.30 0.54 -2.49
N HIS A 66 6.28 1.24 -2.99
CA HIS A 66 4.87 0.89 -2.92
C HIS A 66 4.16 1.24 -4.23
N PHE A 67 2.93 0.74 -4.42
CA PHE A 67 2.12 1.15 -5.56
C PHE A 67 1.58 2.56 -5.36
N ASP A 68 1.48 3.34 -6.44
CA ASP A 68 0.88 4.68 -6.43
C ASP A 68 -0.59 4.68 -5.95
N LYS A 69 -1.31 3.58 -6.22
CA LYS A 69 -2.69 3.33 -5.80
C LYS A 69 -2.92 1.86 -5.46
N HIS A 70 -4.11 1.56 -4.95
CA HIS A 70 -4.54 0.18 -4.77
C HIS A 70 -4.72 -0.54 -6.12
N TYR A 71 -4.05 -1.68 -6.28
CA TYR A 71 -4.24 -2.61 -7.40
C TYR A 71 -4.86 -3.90 -6.87
N LYS A 72 -6.11 -4.18 -7.28
CA LYS A 72 -6.82 -5.40 -6.88
C LYS A 72 -6.08 -6.62 -7.44
N ASP A 73 -5.93 -7.65 -6.61
CA ASP A 73 -5.28 -8.91 -6.95
C ASP A 73 -3.82 -8.77 -7.42
N VAL A 74 -3.12 -7.71 -7.01
CA VAL A 74 -1.67 -7.55 -7.24
C VAL A 74 -0.98 -7.30 -5.91
N MET A 75 0.11 -8.00 -5.65
CA MET A 75 0.90 -7.80 -4.45
C MET A 75 2.33 -7.36 -4.77
N MET A 76 2.92 -6.57 -3.88
CA MET A 76 4.34 -6.28 -3.87
C MET A 76 4.90 -6.40 -2.46
N LYS A 77 6.11 -6.96 -2.34
CA LYS A 77 6.90 -6.96 -1.11
C LYS A 77 8.36 -6.68 -1.44
N SER A 78 8.96 -5.74 -0.71
CA SER A 78 10.34 -5.33 -0.91
C SER A 78 11.26 -5.93 0.16
N PHE A 79 12.50 -6.21 -0.22
CA PHE A 79 13.54 -6.76 0.67
C PHE A 79 14.91 -6.16 0.34
N LYS A 80 15.89 -6.36 1.21
CA LYS A 80 17.28 -5.92 1.00
C LYS A 80 18.24 -7.08 1.12
N SER A 81 19.26 -7.09 0.27
CA SER A 81 20.41 -7.99 0.36
C SER A 81 21.67 -7.21 0.02
N ASN A 82 22.68 -7.28 0.89
CA ASN A 82 23.96 -6.57 0.75
C ASN A 82 23.79 -5.07 0.42
N GLY A 83 22.85 -4.40 1.11
CA GLY A 83 22.53 -2.99 0.91
C GLY A 83 21.70 -2.67 -0.35
N THR A 84 21.53 -3.61 -1.28
CA THR A 84 20.71 -3.44 -2.48
C THR A 84 19.24 -3.73 -2.16
N VAL A 85 18.33 -2.91 -2.70
CA VAL A 85 16.88 -3.09 -2.56
C VAL A 85 16.34 -3.92 -3.72
N TYR A 86 15.37 -4.76 -3.41
CA TYR A 86 14.63 -5.59 -4.37
C TYR A 86 13.13 -5.51 -4.08
N SER A 87 12.32 -5.77 -5.11
CA SER A 87 10.87 -5.92 -4.97
C SER A 87 10.41 -7.18 -5.68
N LEU A 88 9.60 -7.98 -4.98
CA LEU A 88 8.81 -9.08 -5.53
C LEU A 88 7.43 -8.54 -5.89
N ILE A 89 6.98 -8.75 -7.13
CA ILE A 89 5.66 -8.39 -7.63
C ILE A 89 4.98 -9.63 -8.20
N ILE A 90 3.72 -9.86 -7.85
CA ILE A 90 2.91 -10.95 -8.38
C ILE A 90 1.55 -10.41 -8.79
N ASN A 91 1.14 -10.71 -10.02
CA ASN A 91 -0.19 -10.37 -10.54
C ASN A 91 -1.09 -11.61 -10.52
N LYS A 92 -2.15 -11.58 -9.71
CA LYS A 92 -3.19 -12.61 -9.59
C LYS A 92 -4.50 -12.20 -10.24
N SER A 93 -4.57 -11.02 -10.85
CA SER A 93 -5.73 -10.59 -11.64
C SER A 93 -5.78 -11.36 -12.97
N ALA A 94 -6.96 -11.39 -13.58
CA ALA A 94 -7.17 -12.05 -14.88
C ALA A 94 -6.60 -11.26 -16.08
N SER A 95 -6.12 -10.03 -15.88
CA SER A 95 -5.63 -9.15 -16.94
C SER A 95 -4.17 -8.75 -16.75
N VAL A 96 -3.52 -8.36 -17.84
CA VAL A 96 -2.22 -7.67 -17.76
C VAL A 96 -2.42 -6.38 -16.97
N GLN A 97 -1.49 -6.10 -16.05
CA GLN A 97 -1.50 -4.89 -15.23
C GLN A 97 -0.28 -4.03 -15.56
N THR A 98 -0.47 -2.73 -15.60
CA THR A 98 0.62 -1.76 -15.57
C THR A 98 0.61 -1.09 -14.20
N VAL A 99 1.58 -1.47 -13.35
CA VAL A 99 1.71 -0.96 -11.99
C VAL A 99 2.78 0.11 -11.91
N ASP A 100 2.42 1.28 -11.39
CA ASP A 100 3.35 2.38 -11.16
C ASP A 100 3.94 2.21 -9.75
N ILE A 101 5.26 2.01 -9.68
CA ILE A 101 5.98 1.84 -8.41
C ILE A 101 6.65 3.16 -8.02
N VAL A 102 6.27 3.67 -6.86
CA VAL A 102 6.75 4.93 -6.27
C VAL A 102 7.38 4.69 -4.90
N GLY A 103 8.07 5.69 -4.37
CA GLY A 103 8.80 5.58 -3.10
C GLY A 103 10.14 4.83 -3.23
N GLY A 104 11.02 5.04 -2.25
CA GLY A 104 12.39 4.56 -2.30
C GLY A 104 13.25 5.29 -3.32
N LYS A 105 14.36 4.67 -3.73
CA LYS A 105 15.31 5.20 -4.71
C LYS A 105 15.71 4.14 -5.72
N GLY A 106 16.10 4.60 -6.91
CA GLY A 106 16.68 3.79 -7.97
C GLY A 106 15.76 3.55 -9.16
N LYS A 107 16.34 3.00 -10.22
CA LYS A 107 15.64 2.60 -11.44
C LYS A 107 15.38 1.10 -11.43
N ALA A 108 14.17 0.70 -11.83
CA ALA A 108 13.80 -0.70 -11.94
C ALA A 108 14.66 -1.43 -12.98
N PHE A 109 15.30 -2.52 -12.56
CA PHE A 109 15.94 -3.51 -13.43
C PHE A 109 15.35 -4.88 -13.14
N ILE A 110 14.67 -5.49 -14.11
CA ILE A 110 14.05 -6.80 -13.95
C ILE A 110 15.16 -7.86 -13.85
N LEU A 111 15.26 -8.50 -12.69
CA LEU A 111 16.20 -9.58 -12.42
C LEU A 111 15.59 -10.95 -12.74
N PHE A 112 14.28 -11.09 -12.56
CA PHE A 112 13.54 -12.31 -12.86
C PHE A 112 12.14 -11.95 -13.36
N ALA A 113 11.68 -12.65 -14.39
CA ALA A 113 10.31 -12.60 -14.89
C ALA A 113 10.01 -13.91 -15.61
N ASN A 114 8.89 -14.58 -15.28
CA ASN A 114 8.52 -15.85 -15.90
C ASN A 114 7.54 -15.71 -17.09
N LYS A 115 7.08 -14.50 -17.44
CA LYS A 115 6.22 -14.24 -18.61
C LYS A 115 6.60 -12.94 -19.35
N ASN A 116 7.89 -12.63 -19.40
CA ASN A 116 8.45 -11.51 -20.16
C ASN A 116 7.93 -10.11 -19.76
N ALA A 117 7.70 -9.87 -18.46
CA ALA A 117 7.46 -8.54 -17.93
C ALA A 117 8.51 -7.53 -18.42
N HIS A 118 8.07 -6.29 -18.60
CA HIS A 118 8.92 -5.18 -19.00
C HIS A 118 8.60 -3.94 -18.17
N SER A 119 9.61 -3.09 -17.97
CA SER A 119 9.48 -1.87 -17.17
C SER A 119 9.93 -0.63 -17.93
N THR A 120 9.10 0.40 -17.94
CA THR A 120 9.42 1.72 -18.50
C THR A 120 9.27 2.77 -17.41
N ALA A 121 10.39 3.41 -17.01
CA ALA A 121 10.39 4.45 -15.97
C ALA A 121 9.66 4.03 -14.66
N ASN A 122 9.98 2.85 -14.13
CA ASN A 122 9.36 2.25 -12.93
C ASN A 122 7.87 1.90 -13.05
N LYS A 123 7.28 2.01 -14.25
CA LYS A 123 6.00 1.41 -14.60
C LYS A 123 6.24 0.00 -15.08
N LEU A 124 5.80 -1.00 -14.31
CA LEU A 124 5.97 -2.41 -14.62
C LEU A 124 4.70 -2.94 -15.31
N THR A 125 4.84 -3.44 -16.53
CA THR A 125 3.79 -4.24 -17.18
C THR A 125 4.01 -5.71 -16.82
N ILE A 126 3.01 -6.33 -16.18
CA ILE A 126 3.08 -7.68 -15.62
C ILE A 126 1.84 -8.50 -16.02
N SER A 127 2.06 -9.71 -16.53
CA SER A 127 1.02 -10.61 -17.03
C SER A 127 0.30 -11.37 -15.89
N PRO A 128 -0.91 -11.92 -16.12
CA PRO A 128 -1.58 -12.80 -15.17
C PRO A 128 -0.69 -13.98 -14.74
N GLU A 129 -0.68 -14.28 -13.45
CA GLU A 129 0.12 -15.33 -12.81
C GLU A 129 1.65 -15.14 -12.94
N GLU A 130 2.10 -13.96 -13.36
CA GLU A 130 3.51 -13.65 -13.45
C GLU A 130 4.09 -13.29 -12.08
N THR A 131 5.32 -13.75 -11.84
CA THR A 131 6.16 -13.38 -10.70
C THR A 131 7.39 -12.65 -11.21
N VAL A 132 7.60 -11.45 -10.71
CA VAL A 132 8.70 -10.56 -11.12
C VAL A 132 9.55 -10.19 -9.92
N ILE A 133 10.87 -10.24 -10.07
CA ILE A 133 11.83 -9.63 -9.14
C ILE A 133 12.47 -8.43 -9.82
N ILE A 134 12.28 -7.25 -9.23
CA ILE A 134 12.99 -6.02 -9.59
C ILE A 134 14.19 -5.86 -8.66
N LYS A 135 15.36 -5.59 -9.24
CA LYS A 135 16.53 -5.04 -8.54
C LYS A 135 16.54 -3.52 -8.74
N TRP A 136 16.61 -2.75 -7.66
CA TRP A 136 16.69 -1.30 -7.73
C TRP A 136 18.15 -0.88 -7.87
N LYS A 137 18.50 -0.31 -9.03
CA LYS A 137 19.84 0.24 -9.26
C LYS A 137 19.86 1.70 -8.85
N ASN A 138 20.78 2.05 -7.94
CA ASN A 138 21.16 3.44 -7.76
C ASN A 138 21.94 3.87 -9.02
N ASN A 139 21.60 5.04 -9.57
CA ASN A 139 22.49 5.70 -10.53
C ASN A 139 23.79 6.08 -9.82
#